data_AF-A0A9N9JZC8-F1
#
_entry.id   AF-A0A9N9JZC8-F1
#
_cell.length_a   1.000
_cell.length_b   1.000
_cell.length_c   1.000
_cell.angle_alpha   90.00
_cell.angle_beta   90.00
_cell.angle_gamma   90.00
#
_symmetry.space_group_name_H-M   'P 1'
#
loop_
_entity.id
_entity.type
_entity.pdbx_description
1 polymer ?
#
loop_
_entity_poly.entity_id
_entity_poly.type
_entity_poly.pdbx_seq_one_letter_code
_entity_poly.pdbx_strand_id
1 'polypeptide(L)' 'STMEPKNYSTIRSILKKAQGEKIAPYVFKINDTQMLQQYLDKEKITYEIYQEERKIITTKRTLIPTQNEPRKKRKLET' A
#
# COMPACT_ATOMS: atom_id res chain seq x y z
N SER A 1 -4.82 -12.45 27.22
CA SER A 1 -6.28 -12.19 27.14
C SER A 1 -6.79 -12.81 25.86
N THR A 2 -7.77 -13.72 25.92
CA THR A 2 -8.31 -14.42 24.75
C THR A 2 -9.47 -13.62 24.19
N MET A 3 -9.50 -13.35 22.87
CA MET A 3 -10.59 -12.60 22.24
C MET A 3 -11.93 -13.32 22.46
N GLU A 4 -12.96 -12.59 22.90
CA GLU A 4 -14.29 -13.16 23.10
C GLU A 4 -14.90 -13.63 21.77
N PRO A 5 -15.62 -14.78 21.75
CA PRO A 5 -16.24 -15.31 20.53
C PRO A 5 -17.18 -14.32 19.83
N LYS A 6 -17.87 -13.48 20.62
CA LYS A 6 -18.76 -12.42 20.11
C LYS A 6 -17.98 -11.37 19.31
N ASN A 7 -16.83 -10.94 19.83
CA ASN A 7 -15.99 -9.92 19.17
C ASN A 7 -15.42 -10.47 17.87
N TYR A 8 -14.97 -11.72 17.88
CA TYR A 8 -14.51 -12.38 16.66
C TYR A 8 -15.60 -12.45 15.58
N SER A 9 -16.82 -12.87 15.95
CA SER A 9 -17.95 -12.97 15.01
C SER A 9 -18.31 -11.61 14.41
N THR A 10 -18.32 -10.56 15.23
CA THR A 10 -18.60 -9.18 14.77
C THR A 10 -17.50 -8.66 13.85
N ILE A 11 -16.22 -8.79 14.25
CA ILE A 11 -15.07 -8.38 13.42
C ILE A 11 -15.12 -9.12 12.08
N ARG A 12 -15.35 -10.44 12.10
CA ARG A 12 -15.51 -11.25 10.88
C ARG A 12 -16.64 -10.72 9.99
N SER A 13 -17.76 -10.30 10.58
CA SER A 13 -18.91 -9.77 9.85
C SER A 13 -18.63 -8.38 9.26
N ILE A 14 -17.94 -7.51 9.99
CA ILE A 14 -17.51 -6.18 9.50
C ILE A 14 -16.53 -6.37 8.34
N LEU A 15 -15.51 -7.21 8.52
CA LEU A 15 -14.53 -7.50 7.48
C LEU A 15 -15.16 -8.12 6.23
N LYS A 16 -16.14 -9.02 6.38
CA LYS A 16 -16.91 -9.57 5.25
C LYS A 16 -17.75 -8.52 4.52
N LYS A 17 -18.32 -7.55 5.24
CA LYS A 17 -19.11 -6.46 4.62
C LYS A 17 -18.21 -5.46 3.89
N ALA A 18 -17.04 -5.18 4.44
CA ALA A 18 -16.04 -4.30 3.84
C ALA A 18 -15.31 -4.95 2.65
N GLN A 19 -15.34 -6.28 2.55
CA GLN A 19 -14.62 -7.05 1.54
C GLN A 19 -15.51 -7.48 0.38
N GLY A 20 -14.95 -7.39 -0.83
CA GLY A 20 -15.33 -8.22 -1.98
C GLY A 20 -14.58 -9.57 -1.97
N GLU A 21 -13.60 -9.74 -2.86
CA GLU A 21 -12.91 -11.03 -3.13
C GLU A 21 -12.00 -11.52 -1.97
N LYS A 22 -12.10 -12.82 -1.63
CA LYS A 22 -11.39 -13.46 -0.52
C LYS A 22 -10.00 -13.94 -0.94
N ILE A 23 -8.95 -13.49 -0.26
CA ILE A 23 -7.55 -13.82 -0.61
C ILE A 23 -7.07 -15.09 0.10
N ALA A 24 -7.39 -15.27 1.38
CA ALA A 24 -7.01 -16.45 2.15
C ALA A 24 -7.93 -16.66 3.37
N PRO A 25 -7.81 -17.79 4.10
CA PRO A 25 -8.41 -17.92 5.42
C PRO A 25 -7.89 -16.82 6.35
N TYR A 26 -8.80 -16.08 6.99
CA TYR A 26 -8.50 -15.01 7.97
C TYR A 26 -7.75 -13.78 7.43
N VAL A 27 -7.42 -13.74 6.14
CA VAL A 27 -6.81 -12.57 5.50
C VAL A 27 -7.84 -11.85 4.64
N PHE A 28 -8.06 -10.58 4.96
CA PHE A 28 -9.04 -9.72 4.33
C PHE A 28 -8.30 -8.54 3.68
N LYS A 29 -8.56 -8.28 2.39
CA LYS A 29 -8.13 -7.04 1.75
C LYS A 29 -9.31 -6.09 1.72
N ILE A 30 -9.17 -4.98 2.42
CA ILE A 30 -10.19 -3.94 2.56
C ILE A 30 -9.62 -2.62 2.08
N ASN A 31 -10.46 -1.82 1.42
CA ASN A 31 -10.08 -0.48 0.96
C ASN A 31 -10.25 0.57 2.06
N ASP A 32 -11.18 0.32 2.98
CA ASP A 32 -11.50 1.19 4.10
C ASP A 32 -11.46 0.41 5.43
N THR A 33 -10.79 0.99 6.41
CA THR A 33 -10.61 0.44 7.76
C THR A 33 -11.43 1.16 8.81
N GLN A 34 -12.13 2.26 8.48
CA GLN A 34 -12.81 3.12 9.46
C GLN A 34 -13.83 2.36 10.33
N MET A 35 -14.72 1.58 9.70
CA MET A 35 -15.75 0.82 10.45
C MET A 35 -15.14 -0.24 11.38
N LEU A 36 -14.03 -0.86 10.97
CA LEU A 36 -13.34 -1.85 11.78
C LEU A 36 -12.68 -1.17 12.98
N GLN A 37 -11.99 -0.06 12.76
CA GLN A 37 -11.27 0.67 13.80
C GLN A 37 -12.24 1.24 14.85
N GLN A 38 -13.37 1.80 14.40
CA GLN A 38 -14.43 2.28 15.30
C GLN A 38 -14.98 1.17 16.21
N TYR A 39 -15.13 -0.05 15.70
CA TYR A 39 -15.58 -1.17 16.52
C TYR A 39 -14.51 -1.63 17.52
N LEU A 40 -13.26 -1.73 17.09
CA LEU A 40 -12.13 -2.10 17.96
C LEU A 40 -11.99 -1.11 19.12
N ASP A 41 -12.09 0.18 18.84
CA ASP A 41 -12.01 1.24 19.85
C ASP A 41 -13.20 1.18 20.82
N LYS A 42 -14.43 0.99 20.31
CA LYS A 42 -15.64 0.89 21.12
C LYS A 42 -15.58 -0.26 22.13
N GLU A 43 -15.11 -1.42 21.69
CA GLU A 43 -14.99 -2.61 22.53
C GLU A 43 -13.66 -2.66 23.31
N LYS A 44 -12.82 -1.61 23.22
CA LYS A 44 -11.51 -1.49 23.86
C LYS A 44 -10.60 -2.70 23.56
N ILE A 45 -10.66 -3.19 22.33
CA ILE A 45 -9.86 -4.32 21.87
C ILE A 45 -8.47 -3.80 21.53
N THR A 46 -7.43 -4.36 22.15
CA THR A 46 -6.04 -4.04 21.80
C THR A 46 -5.67 -4.68 20.46
N TYR A 47 -5.06 -3.91 19.57
CA TYR A 47 -4.64 -4.35 18.24
C TYR A 47 -3.28 -3.74 17.85
N GLU A 48 -2.63 -4.35 16.87
CA GLU A 48 -1.34 -3.89 16.32
C GLU A 48 -1.48 -3.63 14.82
N ILE A 49 -0.85 -2.55 14.35
CA ILE A 49 -0.80 -2.20 12.94
C ILE A 49 0.62 -2.46 12.43
N TYR A 50 0.74 -3.35 11.46
CA TYR A 50 2.00 -3.63 10.77
C TYR A 50 2.02 -2.88 9.45
N GLN A 51 3.08 -2.11 9.20
CA GLN A 51 3.32 -1.46 7.92
C GLN A 51 4.64 -1.95 7.36
N GLU A 52 4.67 -2.25 6.06
CA GLU A 52 5.92 -2.55 5.38
C GLU A 52 6.77 -1.27 5.30
N GLU A 53 8.03 -1.35 5.72
CA GLU A 53 8.99 -0.26 5.57
C GLU A 53 9.23 0.02 4.08
N ARG A 54 8.52 1.00 3.52
CA ARG A 54 8.80 1.46 2.16
C ARG A 54 10.15 2.17 2.15
N LYS A 55 11.20 1.44 1.76
CA LYS A 55 12.50 2.05 1.40
C LYS A 55 12.26 3.02 0.25
N ILE A 56 12.26 4.32 0.53
CA ILE A 56 12.24 5.34 -0.51
C ILE A 56 13.59 5.27 -1.22
N ILE A 57 13.68 4.48 -2.30
CA ILE A 57 14.84 4.51 -3.20
C ILE A 57 14.76 5.84 -3.94
N THR A 58 15.37 6.89 -3.38
CA THR A 58 15.63 8.14 -4.10
C THR A 58 16.74 7.88 -5.11
N THR A 59 16.39 7.24 -6.23
CA THR A 59 17.27 7.23 -7.41
C THR A 59 17.35 8.67 -7.92
N LYS A 60 18.37 9.42 -7.47
CA LYS A 60 18.75 10.68 -8.09
C LYS A 60 19.19 10.37 -9.52
N ARG A 61 18.26 10.35 -10.47
CA ARG A 61 18.57 10.40 -11.89
C ARG A 61 19.14 11.80 -12.16
N THR A 62 20.46 11.91 -12.15
CA THR A 62 21.16 13.04 -12.75
C THR A 62 20.93 12.94 -14.26
N LEU A 63 19.89 13.60 -14.77
CA LEU A 63 19.75 13.83 -16.20
C LEU A 63 20.83 14.84 -16.59
N ILE A 64 21.92 14.35 -17.17
CA ILE A 64 22.90 15.20 -17.86
C ILE A 64 22.16 15.87 -19.02
N PRO A 65 22.12 17.22 -19.11
CA PRO A 65 21.55 17.88 -20.28
C PRO A 65 22.51 17.63 -21.46
N THR A 66 22.06 16.84 -22.43
CA THR A 66 22.72 16.73 -23.74
C THR A 66 22.65 18.10 -24.41
N GLN A 67 23.76 18.84 -24.37
CA GLN A 67 23.92 20.06 -25.16
C GLN A 67 23.84 19.69 -26.66
N ASN A 68 22.90 20.32 -27.34
CA ASN A 68 22.78 20.31 -28.80
C ASN A 68 24.05 20.91 -29.43
N GLU A 69 24.92 20.08 -30.01
CA GLU A 69 25.93 20.57 -30.97
C GLU A 69 25.48 20.25 -32.40
N PRO A 70 25.43 21.25 -33.30
CA PRO A 70 24.98 21.07 -34.67
C PRO A 70 26.01 20.29 -35.50
N ARG A 71 25.53 19.28 -36.23
CA ARG A 71 26.30 18.45 -37.18
C ARG A 71 27.13 19.32 -38.14
N LYS A 72 28.45 19.25 -38.00
CA LYS A 72 29.41 19.78 -38.98
C LYS A 72 29.34 18.90 -40.24
N LYS A 73 28.68 19.40 -41.30
CA LYS A 73 28.70 18.78 -42.63
C LYS A 73 30.16 18.67 -43.09
N ARG A 74 30.67 17.46 -43.29
CA ARG A 74 31.90 17.26 -44.06
C ARG A 74 31.56 17.52 -45.53
N LYS A 75 32.28 18.46 -46.15
CA LYS A 75 32.31 18.61 -47.60
C LYS A 75 33.01 17.37 -48.18
N LEU A 76 32.39 16.77 -49.19
CA LEU A 76 33.04 15.79 -50.05
C LEU A 76 33.94 16.60 -50.99
N GLU A 77 35.26 16.56 -50.78
CA GLU A 77 36.21 17.06 -51.77
C GLU A 77 36.60 15.91 -52.70
N THR A 78 36.32 16.18 -53.99
CA THR A 78 36.92 15.73 -55.25
C THR A 78 36.93 14.24 -55.59
#